data_AF-A0A7W0K0R9-F1
#
_entry.id   AF-A0A7W0K0R9-F1
#
_cell.length_a   1.000
_cell.length_b   1.000
_cell.length_c   1.000
_cell.angle_alpha   90.00
_cell.angle_beta   90.00
_cell.angle_gamma   90.00
#
_symmetry.space_group_name_H-M   'P 1'
#
loop_
_entity.id
_entity.type
_entity.pdbx_description
1 polymer ?
#
loop_
_entity_poly.entity_id
_entity_poly.type
_entity_poly.pdbx_seq_one_letter_code
_entity_poly.pdbx_strand_id
1 'polypeptide(L)' 'MLAAIDWDTLVTVIWASLLAGIGVTAAYGLAILGATRAADLGREGRVAEAGVYALIGVIGLGTVLAAIVFGIVVLSGK' A
#
# COMPACT_ATOMS: atom_id res chain seq x y z
N MET A 1 -7.76 -0.94 38.11
CA MET A 1 -6.61 -1.21 37.21
C MET A 1 -7.03 -1.20 35.74
N LEU A 2 -8.05 -1.97 35.32
CA LEU A 2 -8.60 -1.94 33.94
C LEU A 2 -9.19 -0.58 33.50
N ALA A 3 -9.70 0.22 34.45
CA ALA A 3 -10.27 1.55 34.17
C ALA A 3 -9.23 2.64 33.84
N ALA A 4 -7.93 2.38 34.05
CA ALA A 4 -6.86 3.29 33.66
C ALA A 4 -6.38 3.07 32.21
N ILE A 5 -6.87 2.01 31.57
CA ILE A 5 -6.47 1.61 30.22
C ILE A 5 -7.47 2.18 29.23
N ASP A 6 -6.98 2.95 28.26
CA ASP A 6 -7.76 3.38 27.12
C ASP A 6 -7.83 2.25 26.08
N TRP A 7 -8.95 1.53 26.13
CA TRP A 7 -9.22 0.40 25.24
C TRP A 7 -9.42 0.79 23.79
N ASP A 8 -9.94 2.00 23.53
CA ASP A 8 -10.22 2.48 22.18
C ASP A 8 -8.91 2.76 21.44
N THR A 9 -7.98 3.44 22.12
CA THR A 9 -6.63 3.66 21.60
C THR A 9 -5.89 2.34 21.34
N LEU A 10 -5.99 1.37 22.26
CA LEU A 10 -5.35 0.06 22.12
C LEU A 10 -5.85 -0.71 20.89
N VAL A 11 -7.17 -0.80 20.71
CA VAL A 11 -7.76 -1.50 19.56
C VAL A 11 -7.41 -0.78 18.24
N THR A 12 -7.39 0.56 18.26
CA THR A 12 -6.99 1.36 17.10
C THR A 12 -5.56 1.05 16.67
N VAL A 13 -4.61 0.99 17.60
CA VAL A 13 -3.20 0.67 17.29
C VAL A 13 -3.05 -0.75 16.73
N ILE A 14 -3.79 -1.72 17.27
CA ILE A 14 -3.75 -3.11 16.78
C ILE A 14 -4.17 -3.18 15.31
N TRP A 15 -5.33 -2.62 14.96
CA TRP A 15 -5.78 -2.68 13.57
C TRP A 15 -4.99 -1.78 12.64
N ALA A 16 -4.55 -0.59 13.08
CA ALA A 16 -3.71 0.30 12.29
C ALA A 16 -2.35 -0.34 11.97
N SER A 17 -1.71 -1.01 12.93
CA SER A 17 -0.42 -1.69 12.71
C SER A 17 -0.55 -2.90 11.79
N LEU A 18 -1.65 -3.67 11.89
CA LEU A 18 -1.95 -4.76 10.96
C LEU A 18 -2.18 -4.23 9.54
N LEU A 19 -3.00 -3.19 9.40
CA LEU A 19 -3.28 -2.57 8.10
C LEU A 19 -2.01 -1.98 7.48
N ALA A 20 -1.18 -1.30 8.27
CA ALA A 20 0.08 -0.75 7.79
C ALA A 20 1.07 -1.86 7.40
N GLY A 21 1.26 -2.88 8.25
CA GLY A 21 2.20 -3.98 7.97
C GLY A 21 1.78 -4.81 6.76
N ILE A 22 0.55 -5.34 6.77
CA ILE A 22 0.07 -6.24 5.73
C ILE A 22 -0.34 -5.46 4.48
N GLY A 23 -1.09 -4.37 4.66
CA GLY A 23 -1.64 -3.58 3.55
C GLY A 23 -0.56 -2.90 2.71
N VAL A 24 0.44 -2.27 3.32
CA VAL A 24 1.53 -1.62 2.57
C VAL A 24 2.39 -2.67 1.86
N THR A 25 2.66 -3.80 2.51
CA THR A 25 3.41 -4.91 1.89
C THR A 25 2.65 -5.50 0.70
N ALA A 26 1.35 -5.74 0.84
CA ALA A 26 0.50 -6.23 -0.25
C ALA A 26 0.43 -5.21 -1.41
N ALA A 27 0.28 -3.92 -1.11
CA ALA A 27 0.29 -2.86 -2.11
C ALA A 27 1.61 -2.80 -2.89
N TYR A 28 2.74 -2.97 -2.20
CA TYR A 28 4.04 -3.06 -2.86
C TYR A 28 4.18 -4.32 -3.73
N GLY A 29 3.58 -5.43 -3.31
CA GLY A 29 3.46 -6.63 -4.15
C GLY A 29 2.73 -6.36 -5.47
N LEU A 30 1.67 -5.55 -5.45
CA LEU A 30 0.98 -5.10 -6.67
C LEU A 30 1.87 -4.22 -7.55
N ALA A 31 2.71 -3.36 -6.95
CA ALA A 31 3.69 -2.57 -7.67
C ALA A 31 4.65 -3.46 -8.47
N ILE A 32 5.21 -4.49 -7.82
CA ILE A 32 6.12 -5.45 -8.46
C ILE A 32 5.39 -6.26 -9.54
N LEU A 33 4.21 -6.80 -9.22
CA LEU A 33 3.42 -7.60 -10.16
C LEU A 33 3.10 -6.79 -11.42
N GLY A 34 2.61 -5.56 -11.26
CA GLY A 34 2.27 -4.69 -12.36
C GLY A 34 3.48 -4.31 -13.21
N ALA A 35 4.60 -3.94 -12.58
CA ALA A 35 5.82 -3.56 -13.29
C ALA A 35 6.40 -4.73 -14.11
N THR A 36 6.48 -5.92 -13.51
CA THR A 36 7.04 -7.11 -14.18
C THR A 36 6.15 -7.57 -15.34
N ARG A 37 4.85 -7.74 -15.09
CA ARG A 37 3.90 -8.19 -16.13
C ARG A 37 3.73 -7.19 -17.26
N ALA A 38 3.71 -5.89 -16.97
CA ALA A 38 3.66 -4.88 -18.01
C ALA A 38 4.90 -4.93 -18.93
N ALA A 39 6.09 -5.11 -18.34
CA ALA A 39 7.32 -5.21 -19.10
C ALA A 39 7.36 -6.47 -19.98
N ASP A 40 6.91 -7.61 -19.46
CA ASP A 40 6.88 -8.87 -20.21
C ASP A 40 5.86 -8.82 -21.37
N LEU A 41 4.62 -8.43 -21.09
CA LEU A 41 3.55 -8.33 -22.10
C LEU A 41 3.86 -7.26 -23.16
N GLY A 42 4.53 -6.18 -22.76
CA GLY A 42 5.00 -5.16 -23.70
C GLY A 42 6.01 -5.72 -24.70
N ARG A 43 6.90 -6.61 -24.26
CA ARG A 43 7.86 -7.30 -25.16
C ARG A 43 7.17 -8.32 -26.08
N GLU A 44 6.06 -8.91 -25.64
CA GLU A 44 5.22 -9.79 -26.46
C GLU A 44 4.31 -9.03 -27.46
N GLY A 45 4.35 -7.69 -27.47
CA GLY A 45 3.49 -6.86 -28.33
C GLY A 45 2.03 -6.77 -27.85
N ARG A 46 1.71 -7.29 -26.66
CA ARG A 46 0.36 -7.30 -26.07
C ARG A 46 0.09 -6.00 -25.31
N VAL A 47 0.12 -4.87 -26.03
CA VAL A 47 0.16 -3.51 -25.46
C VAL A 47 -1.06 -3.21 -24.57
N ALA A 48 -2.26 -3.67 -24.95
CA ALA A 48 -3.47 -3.43 -24.16
C ALA A 48 -3.40 -4.07 -22.76
N GLU A 49 -2.99 -5.34 -22.70
CA GLU A 49 -2.85 -6.06 -21.43
C GLU A 49 -1.67 -5.54 -20.60
N ALA A 50 -0.57 -5.17 -21.26
CA ALA A 50 0.55 -4.50 -20.62
C ALA A 50 0.12 -3.20 -19.92
N GLY A 51 -0.76 -2.42 -20.56
CA GLY A 51 -1.33 -1.20 -19.97
C GLY A 51 -2.15 -1.45 -18.71
N VAL A 52 -2.93 -2.53 -18.67
CA VAL A 52 -3.71 -2.92 -17.47
C VAL A 52 -2.78 -3.26 -16.31
N TYR A 53 -1.74 -4.06 -16.55
CA TYR A 53 -0.77 -4.39 -15.50
C TYR A 53 0.05 -3.17 -15.07
N ALA A 54 0.39 -2.27 -15.99
CA ALA A 54 1.07 -1.03 -15.63
C ALA A 54 0.22 -0.19 -14.67
N LEU A 55 -1.09 -0.09 -14.92
CA LEU A 55 -2.02 0.62 -14.03
C LEU A 55 -2.07 -0.03 -12.64
N ILE A 56 -2.14 -1.35 -12.55
CA ILE A 56 -2.07 -2.08 -11.27
C ILE A 56 -0.77 -1.72 -10.52
N GLY A 57 0.35 -1.69 -11.25
CA GLY A 57 1.64 -1.33 -10.68
C GLY A 57 1.68 0.10 -10.13
N VAL A 58 1.15 1.05 -10.90
CA VAL A 58 1.06 2.46 -10.50
C VAL A 58 0.15 2.64 -9.28
N ILE A 59 -0.99 1.95 -9.22
CA ILE A 59 -1.89 2.01 -8.06
C ILE A 59 -1.20 1.45 -6.82
N GLY A 60 -0.51 0.31 -6.95
CA GLY A 60 0.24 -0.30 -5.84
C GLY A 60 1.33 0.63 -5.31
N LEU A 61 2.15 1.18 -6.21
CA LEU A 61 3.22 2.12 -5.84
C LEU A 61 2.66 3.41 -5.24
N GLY A 62 1.63 3.98 -5.87
CA GLY A 62 0.95 5.19 -5.39
C GLY A 62 0.37 5.00 -3.99
N THR A 63 -0.20 3.83 -3.70
CA THR A 63 -0.72 3.48 -2.37
C THR A 63 0.40 3.47 -1.33
N VAL A 64 1.56 2.89 -1.64
CA VAL A 64 2.72 2.88 -0.73
C VAL A 64 3.23 4.29 -0.46
N LEU A 65 3.39 5.11 -1.52
CA LEU A 65 3.81 6.50 -1.38
C LEU A 65 2.81 7.31 -0.56
N ALA A 66 1.51 7.12 -0.80
CA ALA A 66 0.45 7.76 -0.03
C ALA A 66 0.51 7.36 1.45
N ALA A 67 0.75 6.09 1.77
CA ALA A 67 0.89 5.62 3.16
C ALA A 67 2.10 6.25 3.87
N ILE A 68 3.23 6.39 3.17
CA ILE A 68 4.43 7.06 3.69
C ILE A 68 4.13 8.55 3.97
N VAL A 69 3.56 9.26 3.00
CA VAL A 69 3.20 10.68 3.14
C VAL A 69 2.20 10.86 4.27
N PHE A 70 1.18 10.01 4.35
CA PHE A 70 0.20 10.02 5.43
C PHE A 70 0.87 9.89 6.81
N GLY A 71 1.77 8.91 6.98
CA GLY A 71 2.53 8.76 8.22
C GLY A 71 3.33 10.01 8.59
N ILE A 72 4.01 10.62 7.62
CA ILE A 72 4.78 11.86 7.83
C ILE A 72 3.87 13.02 8.25
N VAL A 73 2.74 13.22 7.56
CA VAL A 73 1.79 14.31 7.86
C VAL A 73 1.28 14.18 9.30
N VAL A 74 0.80 12.99 9.67
CA VAL A 74 0.31 12.68 11.02
C VAL A 74 1.38 12.89 12.09
N LEU A 75 2.61 12.41 11.86
CA LEU A 75 3.73 12.60 12.79
C LEU A 75 4.17 14.07 12.90
N SER A 76 4.04 14.83 11.81
CA SER A 76 4.44 16.24 11.76
C SER A 76 3.41 17.20 12.36
N GLY A 77 2.25 16.70 12.81
CA GLY A 77 1.20 17.50 13.44
C GLY A 77 0.52 18.49 12.47
N LYS A 78 0.58 18.24 11.17
CA LYS A 78 -0.21 18.93 10.14
C LYS A 78 -1.42 18.08 9.78
#